data_AF-X0ZRB5-F1
#
_entry.id   AF-X0ZRB5-F1
#
_cell.length_a   1.000
_cell.length_b   1.000
_cell.length_c   1.000
_cell.angle_alpha   90.00
_cell.angle_beta   90.00
_cell.angle_gamma   90.00
#
_symmetry.space_group_name_H-M   'P 1'
#
loop_
_entity.id
_entity.type
_entity.pdbx_description
1 polymer ?
#
loop_
_entity_poly.entity_id
_entity_poly.type
_entity_poly.pdbx_seq_one_letter_code
_entity_poly.pdbx_strand_id
1 'polypeptide(L)'
;MKSNLKNRLTFLLIFLCLSVFLLEKWTEPTASLAWLMGKDYPQNLIWTSWKWLLKNHPHDSICGCSIDQVHKEMMTRFDWSKQIAQEVINKSLDYITDKIKIDYLNKDELALIVFNPLPYSIDENVEVRVKFPKEINLNQVKVLTTEGEEIPYQLKGYGLDYKIIFNPFKVPQFLEVNYTDISFTE
;
A
#
# COMPACT_ATOMS: atom_id res chain seq x y z
N MET A 1 -18.59 -23.39 -22.03
CA MET A 1 -17.10 -23.33 -22.10
C MET A 1 -16.54 -21.94 -22.43
N LYS A 2 -17.05 -21.21 -23.44
CA LYS A 2 -16.55 -19.87 -23.80
C LYS A 2 -16.69 -18.77 -22.71
N SER A 3 -17.67 -18.86 -21.81
CA SER A 3 -17.85 -17.87 -20.73
C SER A 3 -16.72 -17.91 -19.68
N ASN A 4 -16.13 -19.09 -19.44
CA ASN A 4 -15.08 -19.25 -18.43
C ASN A 4 -13.72 -18.69 -18.90
N LEU A 5 -13.42 -18.74 -20.20
CA LEU A 5 -12.19 -18.17 -20.76
C LEU A 5 -12.19 -16.64 -20.74
N LYS A 6 -13.31 -15.98 -21.08
CA LYS A 6 -13.40 -14.50 -21.03
C LYS A 6 -13.17 -13.99 -19.60
N ASN A 7 -13.77 -14.62 -18.59
CA ASN A 7 -13.56 -14.23 -17.21
C ASN A 7 -12.11 -14.44 -16.75
N ARG A 8 -11.44 -15.50 -17.20
CA ARG A 8 -10.03 -15.78 -16.88
C ARG A 8 -9.07 -14.79 -17.54
N LEU A 9 -9.29 -14.45 -18.80
CA LEU A 9 -8.46 -13.48 -19.51
C LEU A 9 -8.52 -12.11 -18.83
N THR A 10 -9.75 -11.63 -18.54
CA THR A 10 -9.95 -10.37 -17.83
C THR A 10 -9.27 -10.40 -16.46
N PHE A 11 -9.38 -11.51 -15.73
CA PHE A 11 -8.75 -11.66 -14.42
C PHE A 11 -7.22 -11.57 -14.51
N LEU A 12 -6.57 -12.36 -15.37
CA LEU A 12 -5.10 -12.34 -15.50
C LEU A 12 -4.56 -10.98 -15.95
N LEU A 13 -5.26 -10.30 -16.85
CA LEU A 13 -4.89 -8.94 -17.29
C LEU A 13 -5.01 -7.91 -16.17
N ILE A 14 -6.00 -8.04 -15.27
CA ILE A 14 -6.12 -7.19 -14.08
C ILE A 14 -4.90 -7.39 -13.16
N PHE A 15 -4.54 -8.64 -12.85
CA PHE A 15 -3.36 -8.91 -12.00
C PHE A 15 -2.07 -8.43 -12.63
N LEU A 16 -1.92 -8.59 -13.94
CA LEU A 16 -0.80 -8.05 -14.69
C LEU A 16 -0.72 -6.53 -14.56
N CYS A 17 -1.81 -5.82 -14.88
CA CYS A 17 -1.88 -4.36 -14.82
C CYS A 17 -1.56 -3.84 -13.40
N LEU A 18 -2.15 -4.45 -12.38
CA LEU A 18 -1.90 -4.10 -10.98
C LEU A 18 -0.43 -4.32 -10.58
N SER A 19 0.18 -5.44 -11.00
CA SER A 19 1.57 -5.76 -10.65
C SER A 19 2.56 -4.83 -11.35
N VAL A 20 2.31 -4.53 -12.63
CA VAL A 20 3.10 -3.54 -13.40
C VAL A 20 2.98 -2.16 -12.76
N PHE A 21 1.76 -1.72 -12.45
CA PHE A 21 1.51 -0.42 -11.81
C PHE A 21 2.22 -0.33 -10.44
N LEU A 22 2.15 -1.38 -9.64
CA LEU A 22 2.82 -1.43 -8.33
C LEU A 22 4.35 -1.30 -8.46
N LEU A 23 4.97 -1.91 -9.47
CA LEU A 23 6.40 -1.80 -9.69
C LEU A 23 6.80 -0.43 -10.26
N GLU A 24 6.16 -0.01 -11.34
CA GLU A 24 6.53 1.21 -12.08
C GLU A 24 6.16 2.50 -11.36
N LYS A 25 5.02 2.54 -10.67
CA LYS A 25 4.49 3.78 -10.07
C LYS A 25 4.76 3.89 -8.58
N TRP A 26 4.81 2.77 -7.86
CA TRP A 26 5.07 2.79 -6.43
C TRP A 26 6.48 2.35 -6.07
N THR A 27 6.89 1.15 -6.49
CA THR A 27 8.12 0.51 -6.00
C THR A 27 9.36 1.27 -6.43
N GLU A 28 9.54 1.50 -7.73
CA GLU A 28 10.73 2.18 -8.23
C GLU A 28 10.78 3.65 -7.83
N PRO A 29 9.69 4.45 -7.90
CA PRO A 29 9.73 5.85 -7.50
C PRO A 29 10.02 6.04 -6.00
N THR A 30 9.35 5.29 -5.12
CA THR A 30 9.60 5.40 -3.67
C THR A 30 11.00 4.94 -3.29
N ALA A 31 11.48 3.84 -3.89
CA ALA A 31 12.86 3.37 -3.67
C ALA A 31 13.91 4.37 -4.17
N SER A 32 13.65 5.00 -5.32
CA SER A 32 14.54 6.03 -5.89
C SER A 32 14.58 7.28 -5.01
N LEU A 33 13.42 7.73 -4.51
CA LEU A 33 13.33 8.86 -3.59
C LEU A 33 14.07 8.56 -2.28
N ALA A 34 13.85 7.38 -1.69
CA ALA A 34 14.58 6.96 -0.49
C ALA A 34 16.10 6.90 -0.75
N TRP A 35 16.52 6.46 -1.94
CA TRP A 35 17.93 6.44 -2.33
C TRP A 35 18.55 7.84 -2.44
N LEU A 36 17.83 8.79 -3.02
CA LEU A 36 18.25 10.21 -3.03
C LEU A 36 18.38 10.79 -1.61
N MET A 37 17.61 10.26 -0.65
CA MET A 37 17.66 10.61 0.76
C MET A 37 18.71 9.79 1.56
N GLY A 38 19.59 9.04 0.88
CA GLY A 38 20.74 8.34 1.46
C GLY A 38 20.51 6.88 1.87
N LYS A 39 19.37 6.27 1.53
CA LYS A 39 19.15 4.83 1.70
C LYS A 39 19.83 4.05 0.57
N ASP A 40 20.21 2.79 0.79
CA ASP A 40 20.62 1.92 -0.32
C ASP A 40 19.43 1.58 -1.25
N TYR A 41 19.67 1.64 -2.56
CA TYR A 41 18.65 1.24 -3.55
C TYR A 41 18.54 -0.29 -3.61
N PRO A 42 17.35 -0.89 -3.37
CA PRO A 42 17.17 -2.33 -3.28
C PRO A 42 17.07 -3.03 -4.65
N GLN A 43 18.09 -2.83 -5.50
CA GLN A 43 18.12 -3.28 -6.89
C GLN A 43 17.81 -4.77 -7.07
N ASN A 44 18.42 -5.63 -6.24
CA ASN A 44 18.26 -7.08 -6.36
C ASN A 44 16.82 -7.53 -6.04
N LEU A 45 16.15 -6.89 -5.10
CA LEU A 45 14.77 -7.20 -4.75
C LEU A 45 13.83 -6.75 -5.86
N ILE A 46 13.98 -5.52 -6.34
CA ILE A 46 13.19 -4.97 -7.45
C ILE A 46 13.35 -5.84 -8.70
N TRP A 47 14.58 -6.20 -9.05
CA TRP A 47 14.87 -7.07 -10.19
C TRP A 47 14.28 -8.47 -10.03
N THR A 48 14.29 -9.02 -8.81
CA THR A 48 13.66 -10.32 -8.53
C THR A 48 12.14 -10.24 -8.70
N SER A 49 11.51 -9.15 -8.26
CA SER A 49 10.08 -8.95 -8.48
C SER A 49 9.74 -8.87 -9.98
N TRP A 50 10.49 -8.08 -10.75
CA TRP A 50 10.34 -8.02 -12.20
C TRP A 50 10.50 -9.38 -12.87
N LYS A 51 11.49 -10.19 -12.47
CA LYS A 51 11.66 -11.55 -13.00
C LYS A 51 10.44 -12.44 -12.76
N TRP A 52 9.81 -12.35 -11.59
CA TRP A 52 8.59 -13.10 -11.31
C TRP A 52 7.42 -12.64 -12.18
N LEU A 53 7.25 -11.33 -12.33
CA LEU A 53 6.22 -10.74 -13.16
C LEU A 53 6.40 -11.11 -14.65
N LEU A 54 7.61 -10.93 -15.18
CA LEU A 54 7.93 -11.21 -16.60
C LEU A 54 7.75 -12.69 -16.97
N LYS A 55 7.87 -13.62 -16.02
CA LYS A 55 7.55 -15.04 -16.27
C LYS A 55 6.07 -15.28 -16.60
N ASN A 56 5.17 -14.34 -16.29
CA ASN A 56 3.76 -14.40 -16.64
C ASN A 56 3.43 -13.70 -17.98
N HIS A 57 4.38 -12.98 -18.59
CA HIS A 57 4.18 -12.26 -19.86
C HIS A 57 4.17 -13.11 -21.15
N PRO A 58 4.65 -14.37 -21.21
CA PRO A 58 4.54 -15.16 -22.44
C PRO A 58 3.09 -15.24 -22.93
N HIS A 59 2.89 -15.14 -24.25
CA HIS A 59 1.55 -15.09 -24.85
C HIS A 59 0.68 -16.30 -24.49
N ASP A 60 1.26 -17.50 -24.44
CA ASP A 60 0.53 -18.72 -24.03
C ASP A 60 0.00 -18.67 -22.60
N SER A 61 0.66 -17.89 -21.73
CA SER A 61 0.26 -17.67 -20.34
C SER A 61 -0.78 -16.56 -20.25
N ILE A 62 -0.46 -15.36 -20.75
CA ILE A 62 -1.33 -14.19 -20.57
C ILE A 62 -2.59 -14.21 -21.45
N CYS A 63 -2.56 -14.87 -22.62
CA CYS A 63 -3.74 -15.02 -23.48
C CYS A 63 -4.76 -16.04 -22.95
N GLY A 64 -4.50 -16.67 -21.79
CA GLY A 64 -5.42 -17.62 -21.20
C GLY A 64 -5.54 -18.94 -22.00
N CYS A 65 -4.59 -19.21 -22.89
CA CYS A 65 -4.61 -20.34 -23.82
C CYS A 65 -4.01 -21.63 -23.23
N SER A 66 -3.46 -21.56 -22.02
CA SER A 66 -2.84 -22.69 -21.32
C SER A 66 -3.84 -23.51 -20.48
N ILE A 67 -3.38 -24.63 -19.93
CA ILE A 67 -4.16 -25.45 -19.00
C ILE A 67 -4.32 -24.76 -17.63
N ASP A 68 -5.34 -25.16 -16.87
CA ASP A 68 -5.66 -24.60 -15.54
C ASP A 68 -4.47 -24.58 -14.57
N GLN A 69 -3.61 -25.61 -14.64
CA GLN A 69 -2.42 -25.70 -13.80
C GLN A 69 -1.45 -24.55 -14.03
N VAL A 70 -1.23 -24.15 -15.29
CA VAL A 70 -0.36 -23.02 -15.65
C VAL A 70 -0.91 -21.73 -15.03
N HIS A 71 -2.22 -21.51 -15.13
CA HIS A 71 -2.85 -20.31 -14.57
C HIS A 71 -2.80 -20.26 -13.04
N LYS A 72 -2.89 -21.41 -12.35
CA LYS A 72 -2.69 -21.47 -10.89
C LYS A 72 -1.27 -21.05 -10.51
N GLU A 73 -0.27 -21.52 -11.23
CA GLU A 73 1.12 -21.13 -11.00
C GLU A 73 1.37 -19.66 -11.33
N MET A 74 0.70 -19.10 -12.34
CA MET A 74 0.76 -17.67 -12.63
C MET A 74 0.30 -16.83 -11.45
N MET A 75 -0.78 -17.23 -10.77
CA MET A 75 -1.27 -16.52 -9.58
C MET A 75 -0.21 -16.47 -8.48
N THR A 76 0.46 -17.59 -8.20
CA THR A 76 1.57 -17.63 -7.24
C THR A 76 2.71 -16.69 -7.65
N ARG A 77 3.06 -16.61 -8.94
CA ARG A 77 4.10 -15.69 -9.42
C ARG A 77 3.69 -14.22 -9.27
N PHE A 78 2.42 -13.89 -9.52
CA PHE A 78 1.88 -12.55 -9.24
C PHE A 78 1.97 -12.22 -7.75
N ASP A 79 1.60 -13.15 -6.87
CA ASP A 79 1.67 -12.95 -5.42
C ASP A 79 3.11 -12.74 -4.96
N TRP A 80 4.08 -13.50 -5.46
CA TRP A 80 5.49 -13.30 -5.14
C TRP A 80 6.00 -11.93 -5.59
N SER A 81 5.68 -11.51 -6.82
CA SER A 81 6.07 -10.18 -7.31
C SER A 81 5.44 -9.08 -6.43
N LYS A 82 4.14 -9.20 -6.13
CA LYS A 82 3.40 -8.26 -5.29
C LYS A 82 3.99 -8.16 -3.88
N GLN A 83 4.29 -9.29 -3.24
CA GLN A 83 4.86 -9.30 -1.89
C GLN A 83 6.23 -8.62 -1.83
N ILE A 84 7.11 -8.90 -2.79
CA ILE A 84 8.42 -8.25 -2.86
C ILE A 84 8.27 -6.74 -3.10
N ALA A 85 7.38 -6.34 -4.01
CA ALA A 85 7.11 -4.93 -4.31
C ALA A 85 6.58 -4.20 -3.07
N GLN A 86 5.58 -4.76 -2.38
CA GLN A 86 4.99 -4.16 -1.18
C GLN A 86 6.01 -3.99 -0.05
N GLU A 87 6.88 -4.98 0.15
CA GLU A 87 7.93 -4.91 1.16
C GLU A 87 8.94 -3.79 0.86
N VAL A 88 9.32 -3.64 -0.42
CA VAL A 88 10.20 -2.54 -0.85
C VAL A 88 9.52 -1.18 -0.67
N ILE A 89 8.24 -1.06 -1.04
CA ILE A 89 7.44 0.16 -0.87
C ILE A 89 7.38 0.54 0.60
N ASN A 90 6.94 -0.38 1.47
CA ASN A 90 6.79 -0.13 2.90
C ASN A 90 8.12 0.34 3.51
N LYS A 91 9.20 -0.39 3.27
CA LYS A 91 10.53 0.01 3.75
C LYS A 91 10.96 1.38 3.24
N SER A 92 10.67 1.69 1.98
CA SER A 92 11.07 2.97 1.37
C SER A 92 10.27 4.12 1.94
N LEU A 93 8.95 3.95 2.08
CA LEU A 93 8.06 4.93 2.72
C LEU A 93 8.42 5.13 4.18
N ASP A 94 8.63 4.06 4.97
CA ASP A 94 9.07 4.16 6.37
C ASP A 94 10.33 5.02 6.50
N TYR A 95 11.32 4.78 5.63
CA TYR A 95 12.55 5.57 5.61
C TYR A 95 12.33 7.04 5.23
N ILE A 96 11.43 7.32 4.29
CA ILE A 96 11.07 8.69 3.88
C ILE A 96 10.34 9.39 5.04
N THR A 97 9.36 8.72 5.65
CA THR A 97 8.57 9.26 6.76
C THR A 97 9.40 9.54 8.00
N ASP A 98 10.41 8.71 8.29
CA ASP A 98 11.35 8.93 9.40
C ASP A 98 12.19 10.21 9.26
N LYS A 99 12.26 10.80 8.05
CA LYS A 99 12.95 12.08 7.81
C LYS A 99 12.03 13.29 7.90
N ILE A 100 10.72 13.09 7.97
CA ILE A 100 9.75 14.17 8.11
C ILE A 100 9.69 14.54 9.58
N LYS A 101 9.99 15.81 9.89
CA LYS A 101 9.91 16.34 11.24
C LYS A 101 8.45 16.57 11.62
N ILE A 102 8.01 15.92 12.69
CA ILE A 102 6.64 15.99 13.21
C ILE A 102 6.59 16.53 14.66
N ASP A 103 7.65 17.24 15.04
CA ASP A 103 7.93 17.71 16.41
C ASP A 103 6.88 18.71 16.93
N TYR A 104 6.05 19.24 16.04
CA TYR A 104 4.98 20.19 16.32
C TYR A 104 3.67 19.52 16.77
N LEU A 105 3.55 18.19 16.65
CA LEU A 105 2.32 17.47 17.00
C LEU A 105 2.15 17.30 18.50
N ASN A 106 0.93 17.50 18.97
CA ASN A 106 0.54 17.21 20.35
C ASN A 106 0.40 15.69 20.59
N LYS A 107 0.37 15.28 21.87
CA LYS A 107 0.25 13.85 22.24
C LYS A 107 -0.99 13.14 21.71
N ASP A 108 -2.04 13.90 21.44
CA ASP A 108 -3.34 13.38 21.00
C ASP A 108 -3.54 13.55 19.48
N GLU A 109 -2.52 14.04 18.77
CA GLU A 109 -2.52 14.23 17.32
C GLU A 109 -1.73 13.11 16.62
N LEU A 110 -2.15 12.78 15.41
CA LEU A 110 -1.48 11.80 14.55
C LEU A 110 -1.11 12.47 13.22
N ALA A 111 0.13 12.25 12.79
CA ALA A 111 0.55 12.62 11.43
C ALA A 111 -0.11 11.68 10.42
N LEU A 112 -0.80 12.25 9.44
CA LEU A 112 -1.20 11.55 8.23
C LEU A 112 -0.34 12.08 7.08
N ILE A 113 0.35 11.17 6.38
CA ILE A 113 1.22 11.53 5.25
C ILE A 113 0.66 10.82 4.02
N VAL A 114 0.24 11.62 3.03
CA VAL A 114 -0.32 11.13 1.78
C VAL A 114 0.75 11.20 0.69
N PHE A 115 0.94 10.10 -0.04
CA PHE A 115 1.88 10.03 -1.14
C PHE A 115 1.13 9.87 -2.46
N ASN A 116 1.35 10.80 -3.39
CA ASN A 116 0.95 10.63 -4.79
C ASN A 116 2.09 9.96 -5.58
N PRO A 117 1.91 8.71 -6.07
CA PRO A 117 2.92 7.99 -6.84
C PRO A 117 3.00 8.43 -8.31
N LEU A 118 2.09 9.29 -8.78
CA LEU A 118 1.97 9.68 -10.18
C LEU A 118 2.76 10.97 -10.47
N PRO A 119 3.25 11.15 -11.71
CA PRO A 119 4.02 12.34 -12.08
C PRO A 119 3.14 13.57 -12.34
N TYR A 120 1.84 13.51 -12.04
CA TYR A 120 0.87 14.57 -12.23
C TYR A 120 -0.02 14.70 -11.00
N SER A 121 -0.54 15.91 -10.77
CA SER A 121 -1.50 16.18 -9.70
C SER A 121 -2.77 15.37 -9.88
N ILE A 122 -3.29 14.85 -8.78
CA ILE A 122 -4.56 14.16 -8.70
C ILE A 122 -5.48 14.97 -7.79
N ASP A 123 -6.77 14.93 -8.09
CA ASP A 123 -7.85 15.48 -7.27
C ASP A 123 -8.82 14.32 -7.04
N GLU A 124 -8.52 13.51 -6.02
CA GLU A 124 -9.26 12.30 -5.68
C GLU A 124 -9.48 12.23 -4.16
N ASN A 125 -10.53 11.52 -3.75
CA ASN A 125 -10.77 11.30 -2.33
C ASN A 125 -9.77 10.29 -1.77
N VAL A 126 -9.09 10.69 -0.70
CA VAL A 126 -8.23 9.82 0.08
C VAL A 126 -9.08 9.11 1.14
N GLU A 127 -9.07 7.78 1.12
CA GLU A 127 -9.73 6.94 2.13
C GLU A 127 -8.69 6.25 2.99
N VAL A 128 -8.74 6.51 4.30
CA VAL A 128 -7.77 5.95 5.24
C VAL A 128 -8.43 5.47 6.53
N ARG A 129 -7.95 4.32 7.02
CA ARG A 129 -8.26 3.83 8.36
C ARG A 129 -7.20 4.31 9.33
N VAL A 130 -7.60 5.15 10.28
CA VAL A 130 -6.72 5.65 11.34
C VAL A 130 -7.02 4.90 12.64
N LYS A 131 -5.96 4.47 13.34
CA LYS A 131 -6.05 3.76 14.62
C LYS A 131 -5.60 4.66 15.76
N PHE A 132 -6.48 4.87 16.73
CA PHE A 132 -6.26 5.67 17.93
C PHE A 132 -6.16 4.78 19.17
N PRO A 133 -5.38 5.18 20.19
CA PRO A 133 -5.48 4.60 21.53
C PRO A 133 -6.94 4.55 22.02
N LYS A 134 -7.29 3.50 22.77
CA LYS A 134 -8.67 3.23 23.21
C LYS A 134 -9.25 4.36 24.08
N GLU A 135 -8.39 5.12 24.72
CA GLU A 135 -8.73 6.24 25.60
C GLU A 135 -9.25 7.47 24.84
N ILE A 136 -8.97 7.56 23.52
CA ILE A 136 -9.35 8.72 22.70
C ILE A 136 -10.81 8.60 22.26
N ASN A 137 -11.57 9.67 22.51
CA ASN A 137 -12.97 9.78 22.09
C ASN A 137 -13.05 10.11 20.59
N LEU A 138 -13.56 9.15 19.80
CA LEU A 138 -13.66 9.27 18.35
C LEU A 138 -14.73 10.28 17.87
N ASN A 139 -15.59 10.80 18.76
CA ASN A 139 -16.66 11.73 18.38
C ASN A 139 -16.17 13.14 18.00
N GLN A 140 -14.87 13.41 18.14
CA GLN A 140 -14.25 14.72 17.88
C GLN A 140 -13.00 14.62 17.00
N VAL A 141 -12.87 13.58 16.18
CA VAL A 141 -11.74 13.47 15.24
C VAL A 141 -11.83 14.61 14.24
N LYS A 142 -10.74 15.35 14.05
CA LYS A 142 -10.59 16.38 13.03
C LYS A 142 -9.42 16.04 12.13
N VAL A 143 -9.51 16.44 10.87
CA VAL A 143 -8.38 16.40 9.95
C VAL A 143 -7.90 17.83 9.74
N LEU A 144 -6.63 18.08 10.02
CA LEU A 144 -6.03 19.40 9.99
C LEU A 144 -4.86 19.41 8.99
N THR A 145 -4.64 20.54 8.32
CA THR A 145 -3.42 20.77 7.53
C THR A 145 -2.21 20.98 8.44
N THR A 146 -1.02 21.08 7.85
CA THR A 146 0.22 21.44 8.57
C THR A 146 0.17 22.81 9.26
N GLU A 147 -0.71 23.70 8.81
CA GLU A 147 -0.95 25.03 9.38
C GLU A 147 -2.01 25.03 10.49
N GLY A 148 -2.65 23.89 10.74
CA GLY A 148 -3.73 23.74 11.73
C GLY A 148 -5.12 24.11 11.21
N GLU A 149 -5.29 24.30 9.89
CA GLU A 149 -6.59 24.57 9.27
C GLU A 149 -7.38 23.27 9.11
N GLU A 150 -8.67 23.29 9.46
CA GLU A 150 -9.53 22.10 9.34
C GLU A 150 -9.96 21.88 7.89
N ILE A 151 -9.68 20.69 7.35
CA ILE A 151 -10.10 20.32 5.99
C ILE A 151 -11.47 19.62 6.03
N PRO A 152 -12.31 19.74 4.99
CA PRO A 152 -13.53 18.96 4.89
C PRO A 152 -13.24 17.45 4.83
N TYR A 153 -13.83 16.69 5.75
CA TYR A 153 -13.74 15.23 5.79
C TYR A 153 -15.09 14.57 6.08
N GLN A 154 -15.20 13.29 5.76
CA GLN A 154 -16.34 12.43 6.05
C GLN A 154 -15.88 11.23 6.88
N LEU A 155 -16.54 11.02 8.02
CA LEU A 155 -16.41 9.78 8.79
C LEU A 155 -17.30 8.71 8.15
N LYS A 156 -16.69 7.65 7.61
CA LYS A 156 -17.40 6.53 6.98
C LYS A 156 -17.75 5.42 7.97
N GLY A 157 -16.96 5.27 9.02
CA GLY A 157 -17.17 4.25 10.04
C GLY A 157 -16.24 4.42 11.23
N TYR A 158 -16.61 3.79 12.34
CA TYR A 158 -15.76 3.70 13.53
C TYR A 158 -16.04 2.41 14.28
N GLY A 159 -15.09 1.96 15.10
CA GLY A 159 -15.25 0.77 15.90
C GLY A 159 -14.00 0.40 16.68
N LEU A 160 -13.96 -0.86 17.12
CA LEU A 160 -12.80 -1.46 17.77
C LEU A 160 -12.00 -2.28 16.77
N ASP A 161 -10.69 -2.14 16.82
CA ASP A 161 -9.73 -2.95 16.07
C ASP A 161 -8.58 -3.34 17.01
N TYR A 162 -7.64 -4.12 16.52
CA TYR A 162 -6.44 -4.49 17.24
C TYR A 162 -5.21 -3.96 16.51
N LYS A 163 -4.26 -3.42 17.28
CA LYS A 163 -2.91 -3.14 16.82
C LYS A 163 -2.03 -4.28 17.28
N ILE A 164 -1.41 -4.97 16.33
CA ILE A 164 -0.43 -6.01 16.61
C ILE A 164 0.90 -5.31 16.90
N ILE A 165 1.41 -5.52 18.11
CA ILE A 165 2.75 -5.05 18.50
C ILE A 165 3.69 -6.23 18.30
N PHE A 166 4.51 -6.13 17.26
CA PHE A 166 5.54 -7.10 16.98
C PHE A 166 6.83 -6.71 17.71
N ASN A 167 7.32 -7.60 18.57
CA ASN A 167 8.66 -7.54 19.14
C ASN A 167 9.32 -8.89 18.86
N PRO A 168 10.48 -8.93 18.19
CA PRO A 168 11.12 -10.19 17.77
C PRO A 168 11.48 -11.12 18.94
N PHE A 169 11.51 -10.61 20.17
CA PHE A 169 11.83 -11.38 21.39
C PHE A 169 10.60 -11.69 22.26
N LYS A 170 9.39 -11.30 21.85
CA LYS A 170 8.15 -11.55 22.60
C LYS A 170 7.08 -12.13 21.70
N VAL A 171 6.11 -12.82 22.31
CA VAL A 171 4.89 -13.21 21.60
C VAL A 171 4.19 -11.95 21.07
N PRO A 172 3.58 -12.00 19.86
CA PRO A 172 2.78 -10.89 19.35
C PRO A 172 1.75 -10.45 20.38
N GLN A 173 1.74 -9.17 20.70
CA GLN A 173 0.76 -8.60 21.62
C GLN A 173 -0.34 -7.92 20.82
N PHE A 174 -1.58 -8.12 21.24
CA PHE A 174 -2.75 -7.49 20.65
C PHE A 174 -3.19 -6.37 21.58
N LEU A 175 -3.05 -5.13 21.12
CA LEU A 175 -3.56 -3.97 21.82
C LEU A 175 -4.90 -3.58 21.20
N GLU A 176 -5.96 -3.55 22.01
CA GLU A 176 -7.24 -3.00 21.59
C GLU A 176 -7.10 -1.50 21.31
N VAL A 177 -7.57 -1.09 20.15
CA VAL A 177 -7.52 0.29 19.66
C VAL A 177 -8.87 0.68 19.10
N ASN A 178 -9.16 1.97 19.15
CA ASN A 178 -10.27 2.54 18.41
C ASN A 178 -9.82 2.78 16.97
N TYR A 179 -10.69 2.56 15.98
CA TYR A 179 -10.43 2.97 14.61
C TYR A 179 -11.54 3.84 14.06
N THR A 180 -11.18 4.67 13.08
CA THR A 180 -12.15 5.36 12.24
C THR A 180 -11.69 5.36 10.79
N ASP A 181 -12.65 5.19 9.89
CA ASP A 181 -12.45 5.29 8.46
C ASP A 181 -12.82 6.73 8.04
N ILE A 182 -11.82 7.47 7.55
CA ILE A 182 -11.94 8.87 7.17
C ILE A 182 -11.76 8.98 5.66
N SER A 183 -12.59 9.82 5.04
CA SER A 183 -12.48 10.20 3.64
C SER A 183 -12.37 11.71 3.54
N PHE A 184 -11.37 12.22 2.83
CA PHE A 184 -11.17 13.66 2.61
C PHE A 184 -10.63 13.91 1.20
N THR A 185 -10.67 15.16 0.76
CA THR A 185 -10.15 15.59 -0.54
C THR A 185 -8.95 16.49 -0.31
N GLU A 186 -7.85 16.25 -1.01
CA GLU A 186 -6.59 17.01 -0.93
C GLU A 186 -5.93 17.14 -2.31
#